data_AF-X6MMG7-F1
#
_entry.id   AF-X6MMG7-F1
#
_cell.length_a   1.000
_cell.length_b   1.000
_cell.length_c   1.000
_cell.angle_alpha   90.00
_cell.angle_beta   90.00
_cell.angle_gamma   90.00
#
_symmetry.space_group_name_H-M   'P 1'
#
loop_
_entity.id
_entity.type
_entity.pdbx_description
1 polymer ?
#
loop_
_entity_poly.entity_id
_entity_poly.type
_entity_poly.pdbx_seq_one_letter_code
_entity_poly.pdbx_strand_id
1 'polypeptide(L)'
;MKEDKEEYNWTKDILVDDIIAVVNKKFGTDSPPPMLLVGHSLGGALAIHCANKAISQKLLPSLQGIVVIDVVEGTALDSLQHMPLIIDGRPKQFTHLWECIHYCVSSGMIRNHLSARLSVPPMFRWDEQLRVFKWRTDIMKSKPFWEDWFVGMSDLFLTIPCAKLLMLAGPLFLCVYTDRLDKPLMIGQMQGKYELAVMGLGVGHAVHEDTPHKVAEKLSTFIVRNKFEKMWELNKKLKLKTKT
;
A
#
# COMPACT_ATOMS: atom_id res chain seq x y z
N MET A 1 15.43 22.77 14.82
CA MET A 1 16.20 21.67 15.47
C MET A 1 15.37 20.73 16.35
N LYS A 2 14.41 21.19 17.19
CA LYS A 2 13.43 20.28 17.83
C LYS A 2 12.25 19.96 16.89
N GLU A 3 11.75 20.95 16.14
CA GLU A 3 10.64 20.78 15.19
C GLU A 3 10.99 19.82 14.02
N ASP A 4 12.22 19.88 13.49
CA ASP A 4 12.66 18.99 12.39
C ASP A 4 12.72 17.50 12.77
N LYS A 5 12.76 17.16 14.07
CA LYS A 5 12.83 15.77 14.54
C LYS A 5 11.46 15.10 14.62
N GLU A 6 10.38 15.86 14.85
CA GLU A 6 9.03 15.32 14.88
C GLU A 6 8.45 15.15 13.46
N GLU A 7 8.76 16.05 12.52
CA GLU A 7 8.27 15.99 11.14
C GLU A 7 8.69 14.70 10.39
N TYR A 8 9.80 14.07 10.80
CA TYR A 8 10.34 12.86 10.17
C TYR A 8 10.30 11.61 11.06
N ASN A 9 9.43 11.57 12.07
CA ASN A 9 9.21 10.35 12.84
C ASN A 9 8.29 9.38 12.10
N TRP A 10 8.88 8.47 11.32
CA TRP A 10 8.16 7.54 10.44
C TRP A 10 8.16 6.12 11.00
N THR A 11 8.13 6.00 12.33
CA THR A 11 7.96 4.69 12.95
C THR A 11 6.65 4.05 12.50
N LYS A 12 6.68 2.74 12.34
CA LYS A 12 5.50 1.92 12.01
C LYS A 12 4.29 2.29 12.87
N ASP A 13 4.49 2.44 14.18
CA ASP A 13 3.40 2.64 15.13
C ASP A 13 2.70 3.98 14.91
N ILE A 14 3.45 5.07 14.70
CA ILE A 14 2.88 6.38 14.39
C ILE A 14 2.09 6.35 13.09
N LEU A 15 2.66 5.78 12.03
CA LEU A 15 2.00 5.69 10.73
C LEU A 15 0.71 4.85 10.80
N VAL A 16 0.71 3.77 11.59
CA VAL A 16 -0.49 2.97 11.84
C VAL A 16 -1.53 3.76 12.65
N ASP A 17 -1.11 4.47 13.69
CA ASP A 17 -2.00 5.28 14.52
C ASP A 17 -2.63 6.43 13.73
N ASP A 18 -1.88 7.05 12.82
CA ASP A 18 -2.40 8.06 11.91
C ASP A 18 -3.49 7.49 10.99
N ILE A 19 -3.30 6.29 10.43
CA ILE A 19 -4.32 5.62 9.59
C ILE A 19 -5.61 5.42 10.41
N ILE A 20 -5.50 4.88 11.62
CA ILE A 20 -6.64 4.63 12.50
C ILE A 20 -7.33 5.94 12.90
N ALA A 21 -6.54 6.97 13.25
CA ALA A 21 -7.05 8.28 13.65
C ALA A 21 -7.84 8.95 12.52
N VAL A 22 -7.32 8.93 11.29
CA VAL A 22 -8.01 9.49 10.12
C VAL A 22 -9.32 8.76 9.85
N VAL A 23 -9.32 7.42 9.89
CA VAL A 23 -10.52 6.62 9.68
C VAL A 23 -11.58 6.91 10.75
N ASN A 24 -11.20 6.89 12.02
CA ASN A 24 -12.10 7.16 13.14
C ASN A 24 -12.62 8.60 13.11
N LYS A 25 -11.78 9.57 12.73
CA LYS A 25 -12.21 10.97 12.57
C LYS A 25 -13.25 11.13 11.46
N LYS A 26 -13.14 10.37 10.38
CA LYS A 26 -14.03 10.46 9.22
C LYS A 26 -15.34 9.70 9.40
N PHE A 27 -15.28 8.49 9.96
CA PHE A 27 -16.41 7.55 9.97
C PHE A 27 -16.97 7.24 11.36
N GLY A 28 -16.27 7.62 12.44
CA GLY A 28 -16.62 7.26 13.81
C GLY A 28 -16.48 5.76 14.10
N THR A 29 -16.78 5.37 15.33
CA THR A 29 -16.63 3.98 15.82
C THR A 29 -17.96 3.24 16.01
N ASP A 30 -19.08 3.95 16.10
CA ASP A 30 -20.38 3.36 16.49
C ASP A 30 -21.01 2.50 15.39
N SER A 31 -20.93 2.97 14.14
CA SER A 31 -21.42 2.22 12.99
C SER A 31 -20.73 2.63 11.68
N PRO A 32 -19.39 2.57 11.60
CA PRO A 32 -18.67 2.87 10.37
C PRO A 32 -19.08 1.93 9.23
N PRO A 33 -19.00 2.39 7.96
CA PRO A 33 -19.21 1.54 6.81
C PRO A 33 -18.19 0.39 6.78
N PRO A 34 -18.45 -0.71 6.05
CA PRO A 34 -17.48 -1.77 5.83
C PRO A 34 -16.25 -1.21 5.16
N MET A 35 -15.08 -1.66 5.61
CA MET A 35 -13.81 -1.15 5.12
C MET A 35 -12.93 -2.26 4.60
N LEU A 36 -12.21 -1.92 3.55
CA LEU A 36 -11.12 -2.71 3.01
C LEU A 36 -9.87 -1.83 3.04
N LEU A 37 -8.82 -2.26 3.72
CA LEU A 37 -7.53 -1.57 3.65
C LEU A 37 -6.80 -2.03 2.39
N VAL A 38 -6.39 -1.09 1.56
CA VAL A 38 -5.62 -1.36 0.34
C VAL A 38 -4.31 -0.59 0.46
N GLY A 39 -3.19 -1.31 0.42
CA GLY A 39 -1.87 -0.74 0.59
C GLY A 39 -0.88 -1.24 -0.45
N HIS A 40 -0.06 -0.34 -0.97
CA HIS A 40 1.02 -0.64 -1.92
C HIS A 40 2.39 -0.45 -1.27
N SER A 41 3.33 -1.37 -1.51
CA SER A 41 4.71 -1.27 -1.00
C SER A 41 4.74 -0.99 0.51
N LEU A 42 5.34 0.12 0.98
CA LEU A 42 5.25 0.58 2.37
C LEU A 42 3.80 0.62 2.88
N GLY A 43 2.87 1.19 2.11
CA GLY A 43 1.45 1.23 2.47
C GLY A 43 0.84 -0.17 2.64
N GLY A 44 1.36 -1.17 1.92
CA GLY A 44 0.96 -2.58 2.08
C GLY A 44 1.38 -3.14 3.43
N ALA A 45 2.63 -2.89 3.83
CA ALA A 45 3.12 -3.25 5.15
C ALA A 45 2.32 -2.56 6.27
N LEU A 46 2.07 -1.25 6.13
CA LEU A 46 1.25 -0.49 7.08
C LEU A 46 -0.20 -0.98 7.13
N ALA A 47 -0.79 -1.41 6.01
CA ALA A 47 -2.13 -1.98 6.00
C ALA A 47 -2.21 -3.28 6.81
N ILE A 48 -1.17 -4.13 6.76
CA ILE A 48 -1.05 -5.35 7.57
C ILE A 48 -0.98 -5.00 9.05
N HIS A 49 -0.06 -4.12 9.44
CA HIS A 49 0.13 -3.73 10.83
C HIS A 49 -1.11 -3.01 11.40
N CYS A 50 -1.72 -2.13 10.61
CA CYS A 50 -2.96 -1.45 10.94
C CYS A 50 -4.10 -2.45 11.15
N ALA A 51 -4.29 -3.41 10.25
CA ALA A 51 -5.34 -4.41 10.40
C ALA A 51 -5.14 -5.29 11.64
N ASN A 52 -3.91 -5.72 11.91
CA ASN A 52 -3.61 -6.47 13.13
C ASN A 52 -3.97 -5.66 14.39
N LYS A 53 -3.42 -4.44 14.52
CA LYS A 53 -3.69 -3.56 15.67
C LYS A 53 -5.18 -3.27 15.81
N ALA A 54 -5.84 -2.92 14.70
CA ALA A 54 -7.24 -2.53 14.68
C ALA A 54 -8.18 -3.68 15.07
N ILE A 55 -7.88 -4.92 14.68
CA ILE A 55 -8.68 -6.08 15.08
C ILE A 55 -8.40 -6.45 16.54
N SER A 56 -7.13 -6.57 16.94
CA SER A 56 -6.76 -6.96 18.30
C SER A 56 -7.27 -5.98 19.36
N GLN A 57 -7.27 -4.68 19.04
CA GLN A 57 -7.70 -3.61 19.95
C GLN A 57 -9.12 -3.11 19.67
N LYS A 58 -9.84 -3.72 18.71
CA LYS A 58 -11.21 -3.34 18.30
C LYS A 58 -11.35 -1.86 17.90
N LEU A 59 -10.31 -1.29 17.27
CA LEU A 59 -10.28 0.12 16.87
C LEU A 59 -11.02 0.38 15.55
N LEU A 60 -11.03 -0.59 14.63
CA LEU A 60 -11.77 -0.51 13.36
C LEU A 60 -12.74 -1.69 13.24
N PRO A 61 -13.91 -1.65 13.92
CA PRO A 61 -14.81 -2.80 14.03
C PRO A 61 -15.47 -3.20 12.70
N SER A 62 -15.42 -2.35 11.68
CA SER A 62 -15.97 -2.62 10.34
C SER A 62 -14.93 -3.04 9.31
N LEU A 63 -13.67 -3.29 9.72
CA LEU A 63 -12.63 -3.80 8.83
C LEU A 63 -12.94 -5.25 8.41
N GLN A 64 -13.11 -5.49 7.10
CA GLN A 64 -13.49 -6.78 6.56
C GLN A 64 -12.35 -7.51 5.84
N GLY A 65 -11.36 -6.77 5.38
CA GLY A 65 -10.23 -7.36 4.68
C GLY A 65 -9.08 -6.40 4.44
N ILE A 66 -8.00 -7.00 3.93
CA ILE A 66 -6.79 -6.29 3.54
C ILE A 66 -6.36 -6.72 2.13
N VAL A 67 -5.86 -5.75 1.39
CA VAL A 67 -5.29 -5.92 0.06
C VAL A 67 -3.89 -5.34 0.06
N VAL A 68 -2.93 -6.18 -0.29
CA VAL A 68 -1.51 -5.84 -0.33
C VAL A 68 -1.06 -5.86 -1.78
N ILE A 69 -0.44 -4.77 -2.23
CA ILE A 69 0.02 -4.58 -3.62
C ILE A 69 1.54 -4.52 -3.65
N ASP A 70 2.13 -5.46 -4.39
CA ASP A 70 3.54 -5.54 -4.77
C ASP A 70 4.52 -5.37 -3.60
N VAL A 71 4.30 -6.15 -2.54
CA VAL A 71 5.25 -6.27 -1.44
C VAL A 71 5.19 -7.67 -0.82
N VAL A 72 6.39 -8.23 -0.62
CA VAL A 72 6.64 -9.50 0.07
C VAL A 72 7.87 -9.28 0.94
N GLU A 73 7.83 -9.72 2.20
CA GLU A 73 8.86 -9.44 3.21
C GLU A 73 10.27 -9.77 2.72
N GLY A 74 10.52 -11.01 2.28
CA GLY A 74 11.85 -11.43 1.84
C GLY A 74 12.41 -10.53 0.73
N THR A 75 11.63 -10.33 -0.34
CA THR A 75 12.05 -9.48 -1.46
C THR A 75 12.18 -8.00 -1.08
N ALA A 76 11.37 -7.52 -0.13
CA ALA A 76 11.42 -6.15 0.35
C ALA A 76 12.74 -5.90 1.10
N LEU A 77 13.07 -6.77 2.06
CA LEU A 77 14.31 -6.69 2.85
C LEU A 77 15.55 -6.79 1.97
N ASP A 78 15.58 -7.70 1.00
CA ASP A 78 16.67 -7.81 0.03
C ASP A 78 16.82 -6.50 -0.78
N SER A 79 15.69 -5.91 -1.19
CA SER A 79 15.68 -4.66 -1.97
C SER A 79 16.15 -3.45 -1.16
N LEU A 80 15.92 -3.41 0.16
CA LEU A 80 16.30 -2.27 1.03
C LEU A 80 17.79 -1.93 0.94
N GLN A 81 18.65 -2.93 0.69
CA GLN A 81 20.09 -2.77 0.55
C GLN A 81 20.47 -1.89 -0.65
N HIS A 82 19.68 -1.96 -1.72
CA HIS A 82 19.91 -1.24 -2.97
C HIS A 82 19.16 0.09 -3.07
N MET A 83 18.11 0.28 -2.25
CA MET A 83 17.28 1.49 -2.27
C MET A 83 18.06 2.80 -2.12
N PRO A 84 19.08 2.94 -1.26
CA PRO A 84 19.88 4.17 -1.17
C PRO A 84 20.48 4.58 -2.51
N LEU A 85 21.04 3.63 -3.27
CA LEU A 85 21.65 3.89 -4.57
C LEU A 85 20.60 4.37 -5.59
N ILE A 86 19.42 3.74 -5.61
CA ILE A 86 18.31 4.13 -6.48
C ILE A 86 17.85 5.56 -6.13
N ILE A 87 17.68 5.85 -4.85
CA ILE A 87 17.21 7.14 -4.36
C ILE A 87 18.23 8.25 -4.65
N ASP A 88 19.51 7.97 -4.47
CA ASP A 88 20.59 8.92 -4.71
C ASP A 88 20.83 9.19 -6.19
N GLY A 89 20.59 8.20 -7.05
CA GLY A 89 20.65 8.33 -8.50
C GLY A 89 19.53 9.18 -9.11
N ARG A 90 18.48 9.55 -8.35
CA ARG A 90 17.40 10.40 -8.86
C ARG A 90 17.90 11.84 -9.09
N PRO A 91 17.45 12.51 -10.18
CA PRO A 91 17.67 13.94 -10.33
C PRO A 91 17.14 14.69 -9.11
N LYS A 92 17.96 15.57 -8.53
CA LYS A 92 17.62 16.26 -7.29
C LYS A 92 16.66 17.44 -7.52
N GLN A 93 16.64 17.97 -8.74
CA GLN A 93 15.81 19.10 -9.14
C GLN A 93 15.43 19.02 -10.62
N PHE A 94 14.34 19.69 -10.96
CA PHE A 94 13.81 19.84 -12.32
C PHE A 94 13.41 21.29 -12.56
N THR A 95 13.54 21.79 -13.78
CA THR A 95 13.17 23.17 -14.10
C THR A 95 11.67 23.28 -14.33
N HIS A 96 11.09 22.24 -14.94
CA HIS A 96 9.68 22.23 -15.30
C HIS A 96 8.97 20.97 -14.81
N LEU A 97 7.69 21.12 -14.46
CA LEU A 97 6.87 20.00 -14.00
C LEU A 97 6.78 18.87 -15.04
N TRP A 98 6.78 19.20 -16.34
CA TRP A 98 6.74 18.18 -17.39
C TRP A 98 8.01 17.31 -17.40
N GLU A 99 9.16 17.84 -16.98
CA GLU A 99 10.41 17.07 -16.86
C GLU A 99 10.31 16.05 -15.72
N CYS A 100 9.66 16.42 -14.61
CA CYS A 100 9.37 15.50 -13.51
C CYS A 100 8.51 14.32 -14.00
N ILE A 101 7.42 14.63 -14.72
CA ILE A 101 6.51 13.63 -15.29
C ILE A 101 7.28 12.74 -16.29
N HIS A 102 8.03 13.36 -17.21
CA HIS A 102 8.83 12.64 -18.19
C HIS A 102 9.82 11.69 -17.51
N TYR A 103 10.56 12.14 -16.50
CA TYR A 103 11.50 11.33 -15.75
C TYR A 103 10.83 10.11 -15.10
N CYS A 104 9.70 10.28 -14.40
CA CYS A 104 8.99 9.17 -13.77
C CYS A 104 8.51 8.12 -14.78
N VAL A 105 8.13 8.54 -15.99
CA VAL A 105 7.77 7.60 -17.05
C VAL A 105 8.98 6.95 -17.70
N SER A 106 9.99 7.72 -18.09
CA SER A 106 11.16 7.21 -18.80
C SER A 106 12.03 6.31 -17.93
N SER A 107 12.06 6.54 -16.61
CA SER A 107 12.72 5.66 -15.63
C SER A 107 11.93 4.39 -15.33
N GLY A 108 10.68 4.30 -15.78
CA GLY A 108 9.80 3.15 -15.52
C GLY A 108 9.21 3.10 -14.10
N MET A 109 9.29 4.19 -13.32
CA MET A 109 8.62 4.29 -12.01
C MET A 109 7.10 4.16 -12.16
N ILE A 110 6.53 4.82 -13.18
CA ILE A 110 5.13 4.72 -13.56
C ILE A 110 5.08 4.62 -15.08
N ARG A 111 4.56 3.52 -15.61
CA ARG A 111 4.52 3.26 -17.06
C ARG A 111 3.30 3.91 -17.72
N ASN A 112 2.22 4.08 -16.98
CA ASN A 112 1.02 4.73 -17.48
C ASN A 112 1.16 6.26 -17.50
N HIS A 113 1.30 6.82 -18.71
CA HIS A 113 1.40 8.27 -18.91
C HIS A 113 0.22 9.06 -18.35
N LEU A 114 -1.01 8.53 -18.40
CA LEU A 114 -2.19 9.23 -17.88
C LEU A 114 -2.15 9.27 -16.35
N SER A 115 -1.79 8.16 -15.70
CA SER A 115 -1.61 8.12 -14.25
C SER A 115 -0.50 9.07 -13.81
N ALA A 116 0.67 9.00 -14.49
CA ALA A 116 1.83 9.83 -14.16
C ALA A 116 1.51 11.33 -14.22
N ARG A 117 0.71 11.79 -15.19
CA ARG A 117 0.29 13.20 -15.29
C ARG A 117 -0.55 13.69 -14.11
N LEU A 118 -1.16 12.78 -13.34
CA LEU A 118 -1.98 13.08 -12.18
C LEU A 118 -1.23 12.85 -10.86
N SER A 119 -0.51 11.74 -10.74
CA SER A 119 0.15 11.30 -9.51
C SER A 119 1.54 11.90 -9.30
N VAL A 120 2.28 12.22 -10.37
CA VAL A 120 3.64 12.75 -10.27
C VAL A 120 3.69 14.18 -9.74
N PRO A 121 2.85 15.14 -10.19
CA PRO A 121 2.92 16.52 -9.70
C PRO A 121 2.93 16.69 -8.18
N PRO A 122 2.05 16.03 -7.39
CA PRO A 122 2.09 16.16 -5.93
C PRO A 122 3.34 15.53 -5.29
N MET A 123 4.12 14.70 -5.99
CA MET A 123 5.39 14.17 -5.48
C MET A 123 6.51 15.22 -5.45
N PHE A 124 6.27 16.40 -6.04
CA PHE A 124 7.22 17.51 -6.09
C PHE A 124 6.69 18.75 -5.35
N ARG A 125 7.62 19.61 -4.95
CA ARG A 125 7.38 20.96 -4.39
C ARG A 125 8.14 21.99 -5.22
N TRP A 126 7.51 23.13 -5.46
CA TRP A 126 8.15 24.27 -6.10
C TRP A 126 9.02 25.01 -5.07
N ASP A 127 10.27 25.28 -5.44
CA ASP A 127 11.22 26.09 -4.66
C ASP A 127 11.29 27.48 -5.30
N GLU A 128 10.66 28.47 -4.66
CA GLU A 128 10.57 29.85 -5.18
C GLU A 128 11.93 30.53 -5.33
N GLN A 129 12.90 30.20 -4.46
CA GLN A 129 14.21 30.85 -4.45
C GLN A 129 15.07 30.38 -5.63
N LEU A 130 15.06 29.07 -5.88
CA LEU A 130 15.85 28.45 -6.93
C LEU A 130 15.09 28.32 -8.25
N ARG A 131 13.77 28.58 -8.25
CA ARG A 131 12.86 28.40 -9.39
C ARG A 131 12.95 27.02 -10.01
N VAL A 132 12.93 25.99 -9.16
CA VAL A 132 12.99 24.57 -9.55
C VAL A 132 11.99 23.74 -8.76
N PHE A 133 11.60 22.61 -9.32
CA PHE A 133 10.89 21.55 -8.62
C PHE A 133 11.86 20.62 -7.91
N LYS A 134 11.60 20.34 -6.63
CA LYS A 134 12.32 19.36 -5.81
C LYS A 134 11.38 18.27 -5.35
N TRP A 135 11.90 17.08 -5.06
CA TRP A 135 11.12 16.03 -4.41
C TRP A 135 10.49 16.58 -3.12
N ARG A 136 9.18 16.34 -2.96
CA ARG A 136 8.43 16.80 -1.77
C ARG A 136 8.99 16.18 -0.50
N THR A 137 9.34 14.91 -0.57
CA THR A 137 9.77 14.11 0.58
C THR A 137 11.19 13.61 0.38
N ASP A 138 12.04 13.87 1.37
CA ASP A 138 13.34 13.21 1.49
C ASP A 138 13.17 11.83 2.12
N ILE A 139 12.92 10.83 1.28
CA ILE A 139 12.69 9.45 1.73
C ILE A 139 13.93 8.85 2.41
N MET A 140 15.14 9.36 2.18
CA MET A 140 16.35 8.84 2.85
C MET A 140 16.30 9.06 4.36
N LYS A 141 15.64 10.12 4.83
CA LYS A 141 15.44 10.36 6.26
C LYS A 141 14.63 9.26 6.94
N SER A 142 13.80 8.53 6.17
CA SER A 142 13.02 7.42 6.69
C SER A 142 13.79 6.08 6.74
N LYS A 143 15.02 6.02 6.19
CA LYS A 143 15.85 4.81 6.14
C LYS A 143 15.97 4.07 7.48
N PRO A 144 16.13 4.74 8.64
CA PRO A 144 16.23 4.03 9.92
C PRO A 144 15.00 3.17 10.28
N PHE A 145 13.85 3.41 9.66
CA PHE A 145 12.59 2.72 9.97
C PHE A 145 12.24 1.61 8.96
N TRP A 146 12.99 1.49 7.85
CA TRP A 146 12.60 0.63 6.74
C TRP A 146 12.49 -0.84 7.14
N GLU A 147 13.48 -1.35 7.86
CA GLU A 147 13.50 -2.74 8.32
C GLU A 147 12.28 -3.06 9.19
N ASP A 148 11.99 -2.21 10.17
CA ASP A 148 10.87 -2.35 11.11
C ASP A 148 9.49 -2.33 10.44
N TRP A 149 9.38 -1.77 9.23
CA TRP A 149 8.13 -1.81 8.47
C TRP A 149 7.84 -3.20 7.93
N PHE A 150 8.86 -3.92 7.46
CA PHE A 150 8.69 -5.16 6.71
C PHE A 150 8.97 -6.43 7.53
N VAL A 151 9.84 -6.40 8.54
CA VAL A 151 10.16 -7.60 9.34
C VAL A 151 8.91 -8.19 10.00
N GLY A 152 8.72 -9.49 9.81
CA GLY A 152 7.62 -10.29 10.35
C GLY A 152 6.25 -10.02 9.71
N MET A 153 6.17 -9.19 8.68
CA MET A 153 4.88 -8.82 8.08
C MET A 153 4.21 -9.98 7.35
N SER A 154 4.98 -10.94 6.79
CA SER A 154 4.41 -12.06 6.04
C SER A 154 3.68 -13.04 6.96
N ASP A 155 4.28 -13.38 8.10
CA ASP A 155 3.60 -14.18 9.12
C ASP A 155 2.41 -13.43 9.73
N LEU A 156 2.58 -12.13 9.99
CA LEU A 156 1.50 -11.29 10.51
C LEU A 156 0.30 -11.28 9.55
N PHE A 157 0.54 -11.04 8.25
CA PHE A 157 -0.49 -11.08 7.21
C PHE A 157 -1.30 -12.37 7.26
N LEU A 158 -0.66 -13.53 7.43
CA LEU A 158 -1.35 -14.82 7.46
C LEU A 158 -2.21 -15.04 8.70
N THR A 159 -1.86 -14.43 9.84
CA THR A 159 -2.56 -14.61 11.12
C THR A 159 -3.78 -13.71 11.28
N ILE A 160 -3.86 -12.58 10.55
CA ILE A 160 -4.97 -11.63 10.68
C ILE A 160 -6.29 -12.30 10.26
N PRO A 161 -7.33 -12.30 11.13
CA PRO A 161 -8.59 -13.00 10.89
C PRO A 161 -9.55 -12.16 10.01
N CYS A 162 -9.10 -11.79 8.81
CA CYS A 162 -9.91 -11.09 7.81
C CYS A 162 -9.67 -11.69 6.42
N ALA A 163 -10.47 -11.26 5.43
CA ALA A 163 -10.26 -11.64 4.04
C ALA A 163 -9.00 -10.97 3.49
N LYS A 164 -8.20 -11.71 2.73
CA LYS A 164 -6.85 -11.28 2.31
C LYS A 164 -6.66 -11.43 0.82
N LEU A 165 -6.12 -10.41 0.17
CA LEU A 165 -5.71 -10.41 -1.23
C LEU A 165 -4.28 -9.88 -1.35
N LEU A 166 -3.43 -10.62 -2.04
CA LEU A 166 -2.09 -10.18 -2.44
C LEU A 166 -2.06 -10.03 -3.97
N MET A 167 -1.73 -8.83 -4.44
CA MET A 167 -1.58 -8.51 -5.87
C MET A 167 -0.10 -8.27 -6.15
N LEU A 168 0.50 -9.07 -7.04
CA LEU A 168 1.91 -8.93 -7.40
C LEU A 168 2.05 -8.45 -8.85
N ALA A 169 3.07 -7.61 -9.10
CA ALA A 169 3.49 -7.31 -10.46
C ALA A 169 3.99 -8.60 -11.13
N GLY A 170 3.64 -8.80 -12.41
CA GLY A 170 4.19 -9.91 -13.19
C GLY A 170 5.65 -9.62 -13.56
N PRO A 171 6.54 -10.64 -13.59
CA PRO A 171 7.92 -10.43 -13.99
C PRO A 171 8.03 -10.00 -15.47
N LEU A 172 9.10 -9.27 -15.81
CA LEU A 172 9.40 -8.85 -17.19
C LEU A 172 9.86 -10.02 -18.08
N PHE A 173 10.28 -11.14 -17.47
CA PHE A 173 10.71 -12.35 -18.15
C PHE A 173 10.08 -13.59 -17.50
N LEU A 174 9.95 -14.65 -18.30
CA LEU A 174 9.28 -15.92 -18.03
C LEU A 174 9.95 -16.76 -16.91
N CYS A 175 10.15 -16.21 -15.71
CA CYS A 175 10.54 -16.98 -14.52
C CYS A 175 9.34 -17.12 -13.57
N VAL A 176 9.30 -18.24 -12.87
CA VAL A 176 8.12 -18.75 -12.19
C VAL A 176 7.65 -17.77 -11.11
N TYR A 177 6.35 -17.45 -11.16
CA TYR A 177 5.64 -16.53 -10.26
C TYR A 177 5.88 -16.76 -8.75
N THR A 178 6.25 -17.98 -8.37
CA THR A 178 6.54 -18.41 -6.99
C THR A 178 7.86 -17.88 -6.44
N ASP A 179 8.78 -17.42 -7.28
CA ASP A 179 10.13 -16.99 -6.84
C ASP A 179 10.11 -15.68 -6.03
N ARG A 180 9.01 -14.91 -6.12
CA ARG A 180 8.85 -13.67 -5.34
C ARG A 180 8.15 -13.90 -3.99
N LEU A 181 7.51 -15.04 -3.78
CA LEU A 181 6.90 -15.35 -2.50
C LEU A 181 7.97 -15.87 -1.55
N ASP A 182 8.02 -15.31 -0.34
CA ASP A 182 8.80 -15.91 0.72
C ASP A 182 8.17 -17.22 1.19
N LYS A 183 8.93 -17.97 2.00
CA LYS A 183 8.51 -19.27 2.51
C LYS A 183 7.16 -19.20 3.26
N PRO A 184 6.91 -18.25 4.19
CA PRO A 184 5.60 -18.11 4.83
C PRO A 184 4.45 -17.91 3.84
N LEU A 185 4.56 -16.95 2.92
CA LEU A 185 3.49 -16.65 1.98
C LEU A 185 3.26 -17.79 0.99
N MET A 186 4.30 -18.53 0.59
CA MET A 186 4.14 -19.72 -0.24
C MET A 186 3.38 -20.83 0.49
N ILE A 187 3.71 -21.10 1.75
CA ILE A 187 2.96 -22.07 2.59
C ILE A 187 1.51 -21.61 2.76
N GLY A 188 1.31 -20.32 3.07
CA GLY A 188 -0.02 -19.74 3.24
C GLY A 188 -0.87 -19.83 1.97
N GLN A 189 -0.25 -19.67 0.80
CA GLN A 189 -0.91 -19.81 -0.48
C GLN A 189 -1.33 -21.25 -0.76
N MET A 190 -0.44 -22.21 -0.51
CA MET A 190 -0.74 -23.64 -0.64
C MET A 190 -1.86 -24.10 0.31
N GLN A 191 -1.99 -23.42 1.45
CA GLN A 191 -3.07 -23.64 2.42
C GLN A 191 -4.37 -22.86 2.11
N GLY A 192 -4.39 -22.03 1.05
CA GLY A 192 -5.55 -21.22 0.67
C GLY A 192 -5.89 -20.10 1.67
N LYS A 193 -4.91 -19.61 2.45
CA LYS A 193 -5.13 -18.59 3.49
C LYS A 193 -5.42 -17.19 2.95
N TYR A 194 -5.07 -16.92 1.70
CA TYR A 194 -5.31 -15.65 1.04
C TYR A 194 -5.53 -15.87 -0.46
N GLU A 195 -6.10 -14.87 -1.12
CA GLU A 195 -6.22 -14.84 -2.57
C GLU A 195 -4.99 -14.18 -3.19
N LEU A 196 -4.51 -14.73 -4.29
CA LEU A 196 -3.30 -14.26 -4.95
C LEU A 196 -3.62 -13.91 -6.40
N ALA A 197 -3.23 -12.72 -6.83
CA ALA A 197 -3.47 -12.23 -8.18
C ALA A 197 -2.19 -11.69 -8.82
N VAL A 198 -1.93 -12.13 -10.05
CA VAL A 198 -0.79 -11.70 -10.87
C VAL A 198 -1.30 -10.73 -11.91
N MET A 199 -0.77 -9.51 -11.96
CA MET A 199 -1.33 -8.45 -12.82
C MET A 199 -0.83 -8.50 -14.28
N GLY A 200 0.10 -9.42 -14.56
CA GLY A 200 0.56 -9.77 -15.92
C GLY A 200 1.85 -9.08 -16.34
N LEU A 201 2.25 -9.34 -17.59
CA LEU A 201 3.46 -8.79 -18.19
C LEU A 201 3.35 -7.28 -18.41
N GLY A 202 4.50 -6.60 -18.33
CA GLY A 202 4.58 -5.17 -18.66
C GLY A 202 4.15 -4.23 -17.53
N VAL A 203 3.83 -4.75 -16.35
CA VAL A 203 3.50 -3.98 -15.15
C VAL A 203 4.76 -3.76 -14.31
N GLY A 204 5.04 -2.52 -13.93
CA GLY A 204 6.12 -2.16 -13.02
C GLY A 204 5.70 -2.30 -11.55
N HIS A 205 6.46 -1.64 -10.67
CA HIS A 205 6.22 -1.64 -9.22
C HIS A 205 4.88 -1.00 -8.84
N ALA A 206 4.51 0.10 -9.52
CA ALA A 206 3.25 0.82 -9.28
C ALA A 206 2.08 0.16 -10.02
N VAL A 207 1.76 -1.09 -9.64
CA VAL A 207 0.76 -1.95 -10.31
C VAL A 207 -0.59 -1.27 -10.51
N HIS A 208 -1.05 -0.53 -9.51
CA HIS A 208 -2.33 0.19 -9.53
C HIS A 208 -2.31 1.45 -10.40
N GLU A 209 -1.14 2.02 -10.70
CA GLU A 209 -0.99 3.11 -11.65
C GLU A 209 -0.85 2.60 -13.08
N ASP A 210 -0.10 1.51 -13.25
CA ASP A 210 0.19 0.92 -14.55
C ASP A 210 -1.03 0.20 -15.15
N THR A 211 -1.80 -0.50 -14.32
CA THR A 211 -2.98 -1.28 -14.76
C THR A 211 -4.23 -1.04 -13.88
N PRO A 212 -4.69 0.22 -13.74
CA PRO A 212 -5.76 0.58 -12.81
C PRO A 212 -7.06 -0.19 -13.08
N HIS A 213 -7.40 -0.45 -14.34
CA HIS A 213 -8.59 -1.23 -14.70
C HIS A 213 -8.54 -2.65 -14.15
N LYS A 214 -7.42 -3.36 -14.33
CA LYS A 214 -7.26 -4.74 -13.85
C LYS A 214 -7.30 -4.80 -12.32
N VAL A 215 -6.65 -3.83 -11.66
CA VAL A 215 -6.71 -3.72 -10.19
C VAL A 215 -8.15 -3.50 -9.72
N ALA A 216 -8.89 -2.58 -10.35
CA ALA A 216 -10.29 -2.32 -10.01
C ALA A 216 -11.19 -3.55 -10.22
N GLU A 217 -11.03 -4.25 -11.35
CA GLU A 217 -11.76 -5.49 -11.66
C GLU A 217 -11.48 -6.59 -10.62
N LYS A 218 -10.20 -6.75 -10.24
CA LYS A 218 -9.79 -7.72 -9.23
C LYS A 218 -10.36 -7.38 -7.85
N LEU A 219 -10.30 -6.11 -7.45
CA LEU A 219 -10.91 -5.63 -6.21
C LEU A 219 -12.42 -5.86 -6.20
N SER A 220 -13.13 -5.53 -7.29
CA SER A 220 -14.57 -5.76 -7.41
C SER A 220 -14.91 -7.25 -7.26
N THR A 221 -14.17 -8.12 -7.96
CA THR A 221 -14.33 -9.58 -7.85
C THR A 221 -14.10 -10.06 -6.41
N PHE A 222 -13.06 -9.55 -5.74
CA PHE A 222 -12.75 -9.88 -4.35
C PHE A 222 -13.87 -9.46 -3.39
N ILE A 223 -14.42 -8.25 -3.56
CA ILE A 223 -15.53 -7.72 -2.76
C ILE A 223 -16.79 -8.59 -2.92
N VAL A 224 -17.14 -8.92 -4.17
CA VAL A 224 -18.32 -9.75 -4.49
C VAL A 224 -18.15 -11.18 -3.94
N ARG A 225 -17.00 -11.80 -4.15
CA ARG A 225 -16.70 -13.17 -3.67
C ARG A 225 -16.86 -13.29 -2.16
N ASN A 226 -16.37 -12.30 -1.41
CA ASN A 226 -16.45 -12.28 0.05
C ASN A 226 -17.77 -11.69 0.58
N LYS A 227 -18.71 -11.31 -0.30
CA LYS A 227 -20.06 -10.84 0.04
C LYS A 227 -20.08 -9.62 0.97
N PHE A 228 -19.06 -8.77 0.92
CA PHE A 228 -18.93 -7.60 1.81
C PHE A 228 -20.15 -6.69 1.77
N GLU A 229 -20.59 -6.30 0.56
CA GLU A 229 -21.76 -5.45 0.35
C GLU A 229 -23.05 -6.12 0.85
N LYS A 230 -23.23 -7.41 0.53
CA LYS A 230 -24.42 -8.16 0.95
C LYS A 230 -24.52 -8.27 2.47
N MET A 231 -23.40 -8.54 3.13
CA MET A 231 -23.34 -8.63 4.59
C MET A 231 -23.60 -7.27 5.24
N TRP A 232 -23.12 -6.18 4.64
CA TRP A 232 -23.39 -4.84 5.11
C TRP A 232 -24.87 -4.46 5.03
N GLU A 233 -25.51 -4.70 3.89
CA GLU A 233 -26.93 -4.43 3.70
C GLU A 233 -27.81 -5.25 4.65
N LEU A 234 -27.42 -6.51 4.91
CA LEU A 234 -28.08 -7.34 5.91
C LEU A 234 -27.92 -6.76 7.33
N ASN A 235 -26.71 -6.35 7.70
CA ASN A 235 -26.43 -5.76 9.02
C ASN A 235 -27.20 -4.46 9.25
N LYS A 236 -27.33 -3.60 8.23
CA LYS A 236 -28.19 -2.41 8.28
C LYS A 236 -29.65 -2.78 8.54
N LYS A 237 -30.19 -3.74 7.78
CA LYS A 237 -31.59 -4.20 7.95
C LYS A 237 -31.86 -4.78 9.33
N LEU A 238 -30.91 -5.53 9.89
CA LEU A 238 -31.04 -6.13 11.23
C LEU A 238 -30.94 -5.09 12.35
N LYS A 239 -30.02 -4.12 12.26
CA LYS A 239 -29.91 -3.02 13.24
C LYS A 239 -31.14 -2.10 13.28
N LEU A 240 -31.90 -2.00 12.18
CA LEU A 240 -33.18 -1.28 12.15
C LEU A 240 -34.30 -2.03 12.87
N LYS A 241 -34.22 -3.36 12.99
CA LYS A 241 -35.24 -4.20 13.64
C LYS A 241 -35.11 -4.30 15.16
N THR A 242 -33.96 -3.96 15.74
CA THR A 242 -33.73 -4.00 17.19
C THR A 242 -34.06 -2.69 17.93
N LYS A 243 -34.61 -1.69 17.23
CA LYS A 243 -35.00 -0.38 17.77
C LYS A 243 -36.52 -0.16 17.92
N THR A 244 -37.31 -1.22 17.88
CA THR A 244 -38.76 -1.23 18.19
C THR A 244 -39.00 -2.00 19.48
#